data_AF-A0ABD5Q5U2-F1
#
_entry.id   AF-A0ABD5Q5U2-F1
#
_cell.length_a   1.000
_cell.length_b   1.000
_cell.length_c   1.000
_cell.angle_alpha   90.00
_cell.angle_beta   90.00
_cell.angle_gamma   90.00
#
_symmetry.space_group_name_H-M   'P 1'
#
loop_
_entity.id
_entity.type
_entity.pdbx_description
1 polymer ?
#
loop_
_entity_poly.entity_id
_entity_poly.type
_entity_poly.pdbx_seq_one_letter_code
_entity_poly.pdbx_strand_id
1 'polypeptide(L)'
;MPSRRAFLAVGGAGLAASLSGCLSSVPLAGGPPEVREESDPPDRGVPSAIHDLSANATRATLAVGRGSQHHQVWIWNATGRSREVTLGIGGAPDEEPWFRERYALDADANLAIDLRESRKYAIAVEVGDRQKIVEVRKSQFDCNDSATDVAIRDDEMESQTISTAMGCGGGF
;
A
#
# COMPACT_ATOMS: atom_id res chain seq x y z
N MET A 1 14.83 81.21 -20.06
CA MET A 1 13.36 81.15 -20.27
C MET A 1 13.12 80.32 -21.52
N PRO A 2 12.15 79.37 -21.62
CA PRO A 2 11.00 79.10 -20.76
C PRO A 2 10.82 77.63 -20.31
N SER A 3 9.96 77.46 -19.31
CA SER A 3 9.29 76.22 -18.88
C SER A 3 8.32 75.69 -19.94
N ARG A 4 8.23 74.36 -20.10
CA ARG A 4 7.06 73.61 -20.64
C ARG A 4 7.07 72.20 -20.01
N ARG A 5 6.19 71.91 -19.03
CA ARG A 5 4.78 71.47 -19.10
C ARG A 5 4.63 69.95 -19.04
N ALA A 6 3.96 69.51 -17.97
CA ALA A 6 3.54 68.16 -17.66
C ALA A 6 2.47 67.63 -18.63
N PHE A 7 2.43 66.31 -18.82
CA PHE A 7 1.24 65.56 -19.27
C PHE A 7 1.18 64.16 -18.63
N LEU A 8 0.15 63.99 -17.80
CA LEU A 8 -0.81 62.87 -17.62
C LEU A 8 -0.39 61.46 -18.10
N ALA A 9 -0.33 60.46 -17.22
CA ALA A 9 -1.44 59.61 -16.73
C ALA A 9 -1.74 58.42 -17.63
N VAL A 10 -1.78 57.22 -17.04
CA VAL A 10 -2.73 56.10 -17.24
C VAL A 10 -2.13 54.89 -16.52
N GLY A 11 -2.62 54.61 -15.32
CA GLY A 11 -2.38 53.35 -14.62
C GLY A 11 -3.38 52.32 -15.12
N GLY A 12 -2.90 51.30 -15.83
CA GLY A 12 -3.72 50.18 -16.29
C GLY A 12 -4.07 49.26 -15.13
N ALA A 13 -5.36 49.10 -14.84
CA ALA A 13 -5.86 48.03 -13.98
C ALA A 13 -6.08 46.78 -14.85
N GLY A 14 -5.13 45.84 -14.79
CA GLY A 14 -5.30 44.50 -15.36
C GLY A 14 -6.10 43.63 -14.40
N LEU A 15 -7.38 43.37 -14.73
CA LEU A 15 -8.18 42.36 -14.05
C LEU A 15 -7.83 40.99 -14.63
N ALA A 16 -7.07 40.20 -13.86
CA ALA A 16 -6.86 38.78 -14.13
C ALA A 16 -8.14 38.01 -13.76
N ALA A 17 -8.89 37.56 -14.77
CA ALA A 17 -9.98 36.62 -14.58
C ALA A 17 -9.42 35.20 -14.56
N SER A 18 -9.30 34.64 -13.36
CA SER A 18 -8.98 33.25 -13.10
C SER A 18 -10.17 32.36 -13.49
N LEU A 19 -10.06 31.65 -14.62
CA LEU A 19 -10.97 30.56 -14.95
C LEU A 19 -10.63 29.37 -14.04
N SER A 20 -11.39 29.22 -12.96
CA SER A 20 -11.36 28.04 -12.10
C SER A 20 -11.93 26.85 -12.87
N GLY A 21 -11.04 25.99 -13.38
CA GLY A 21 -11.42 24.70 -13.96
C GLY A 21 -11.76 23.73 -12.85
N CYS A 22 -13.05 23.48 -12.61
CA CYS A 22 -13.49 22.33 -11.84
C CYS A 22 -13.18 21.07 -12.65
N LEU A 23 -12.02 20.45 -12.41
CA LEU A 23 -11.74 19.09 -12.86
C LEU A 23 -12.59 18.13 -12.02
N SER A 24 -13.83 17.90 -12.45
CA SER A 24 -14.66 16.80 -11.96
C SER A 24 -14.07 15.50 -12.51
N SER A 25 -13.17 14.87 -11.77
CA SER A 25 -12.68 13.53 -12.07
C SER A 25 -13.83 12.53 -11.94
N VAL A 26 -14.36 12.08 -13.07
CA VAL A 26 -15.25 10.91 -13.12
C VAL A 26 -14.39 9.69 -12.76
N PRO A 27 -14.67 8.95 -11.67
CA PRO A 27 -13.94 7.72 -11.40
C PRO A 27 -14.29 6.72 -12.52
N LEU A 28 -13.31 6.43 -13.37
CA LEU A 28 -13.37 5.25 -14.23
C LEU A 28 -13.52 4.04 -13.29
N ALA A 29 -14.53 3.21 -13.54
CA ALA A 29 -14.67 1.93 -12.86
C ALA A 29 -13.37 1.13 -13.09
N GLY A 30 -12.58 0.92 -12.04
CA GLY A 30 -11.29 0.19 -12.11
C GLY A 30 -10.04 0.93 -11.61
N GLY A 31 -10.18 2.06 -10.89
CA GLY A 31 -9.05 2.75 -10.25
C GLY A 31 -8.33 1.94 -9.15
N PRO A 32 -7.27 2.50 -8.54
CA PRO A 32 -6.65 1.93 -7.36
C PRO A 32 -7.66 1.71 -6.22
N PRO A 33 -7.56 0.60 -5.48
CA PRO A 33 -8.39 0.38 -4.31
C PRO A 33 -8.01 1.39 -3.21
N GLU A 34 -8.99 1.78 -2.41
CA GLU A 34 -8.76 2.60 -1.21
C GLU A 34 -7.89 1.81 -0.22
N VAL A 35 -6.87 2.46 0.37
CA VAL A 35 -6.06 1.91 1.46
C VAL A 35 -6.44 2.64 2.74
N ARG A 36 -6.77 1.90 3.78
CA ARG A 36 -7.20 2.44 5.09
C ARG A 36 -6.41 1.78 6.19
N GLU A 37 -5.95 2.56 7.16
CA GLU A 37 -5.39 2.00 8.38
C GLU A 37 -6.52 1.59 9.34
N GLU A 38 -6.40 0.41 9.93
CA GLU A 38 -7.31 -0.13 10.93
C GLU A 38 -6.56 -0.37 12.24
N SER A 39 -7.27 -0.27 13.36
CA SER A 39 -6.65 -0.34 14.70
C SER A 39 -6.26 -1.76 15.10
N ASP A 40 -7.03 -2.75 14.65
CA ASP A 40 -6.83 -4.15 15.00
C ASP A 40 -6.32 -4.94 13.78
N PRO A 41 -5.37 -5.87 13.95
CA PRO A 41 -4.97 -6.77 12.88
C PRO A 41 -6.10 -7.74 12.52
N PRO A 42 -6.20 -8.17 11.25
CA PRO A 42 -7.15 -9.19 10.85
C PRO A 42 -6.81 -10.53 11.52
N ASP A 43 -7.82 -11.38 11.74
CA ASP A 43 -7.58 -12.78 12.07
C ASP A 43 -6.92 -13.45 10.85
N ARG A 44 -5.77 -14.08 11.09
CA ARG A 44 -4.95 -14.66 10.04
C ARG A 44 -5.53 -15.94 9.44
N GLY A 45 -6.30 -16.72 10.21
CA GLY A 45 -6.90 -17.99 9.77
C GLY A 45 -5.91 -19.14 9.44
N VAL A 46 -4.62 -18.85 9.29
CA VAL A 46 -3.53 -19.80 9.01
C VAL A 46 -2.31 -19.53 9.90
N PRO A 47 -1.46 -20.54 10.20
CA PRO A 47 -0.18 -20.28 10.85
C PRO A 47 0.76 -19.49 9.93
N SER A 48 1.93 -19.10 10.45
CA SER A 48 2.98 -18.54 9.61
C SER A 48 3.49 -19.56 8.60
N ALA A 49 3.61 -19.15 7.34
CA ALA A 49 4.17 -19.93 6.24
C ALA A 49 5.68 -20.14 6.42
N ILE A 50 6.38 -19.12 6.93
CA ILE A 50 7.77 -19.24 7.37
C ILE A 50 7.73 -19.62 8.85
N HIS A 51 8.50 -20.64 9.23
CA HIS A 51 8.64 -21.01 10.64
C HIS A 51 9.33 -19.88 11.44
N ASP A 52 9.46 -20.01 12.75
CA ASP A 52 10.17 -19.06 13.64
C ASP A 52 9.73 -17.58 13.66
N LEU A 53 8.80 -17.15 12.80
CA LEU A 53 8.27 -15.79 12.82
C LEU A 53 7.36 -15.59 14.04
N SER A 54 7.60 -14.48 14.73
CA SER A 54 6.76 -13.99 15.80
C SER A 54 6.82 -12.47 15.83
N ALA A 55 5.79 -11.85 16.40
CA ALA A 55 5.79 -10.43 16.65
C ALA A 55 5.25 -10.13 18.05
N ASN A 56 5.90 -9.19 18.74
CA ASN A 56 5.45 -8.64 20.00
C ASN A 56 4.34 -7.60 19.81
N ALA A 57 4.28 -6.99 18.63
CA ALA A 57 3.26 -6.01 18.27
C ALA A 57 3.06 -5.92 16.75
N THR A 58 1.84 -5.54 16.36
CA THR A 58 1.53 -5.07 15.01
C THR A 58 1.63 -3.55 14.97
N ARG A 59 2.53 -3.03 14.12
CA ARG A 59 2.79 -1.60 14.00
C ARG A 59 1.64 -0.87 13.31
N ALA A 60 1.12 -1.45 12.24
CA ALA A 60 -0.02 -0.94 11.51
C ALA A 60 -0.74 -2.09 10.78
N THR A 61 -2.03 -1.91 10.59
CA THR A 61 -2.89 -2.78 9.79
C THR A 61 -3.48 -1.99 8.65
N LEU A 62 -3.29 -2.44 7.42
CA LEU A 62 -3.82 -1.81 6.23
C LEU A 62 -4.90 -2.66 5.60
N ALA A 63 -6.12 -2.16 5.53
CA ALA A 63 -7.19 -2.72 4.72
C ALA A 63 -7.15 -2.13 3.30
N VAL A 64 -7.08 -2.98 2.29
CA VAL A 64 -6.97 -2.57 0.88
C VAL A 64 -8.20 -3.02 0.11
N GLY A 65 -8.99 -2.05 -0.35
CA GLY A 65 -10.23 -2.29 -1.08
C GLY A 65 -11.36 -2.80 -0.18
N ARG A 66 -12.40 -3.36 -0.80
CA ARG A 66 -13.62 -3.84 -0.11
C ARG A 66 -14.05 -5.18 -0.71
N GLY A 67 -14.32 -6.16 0.14
CA GLY A 67 -14.80 -7.48 -0.26
C GLY A 67 -14.72 -8.48 0.90
N SER A 68 -15.37 -9.62 0.74
CA SER A 68 -15.45 -10.67 1.76
C SER A 68 -14.41 -11.78 1.58
N GLN A 69 -13.86 -11.94 0.38
CA GLN A 69 -12.70 -12.79 0.14
C GLN A 69 -11.46 -11.94 0.24
N HIS A 70 -10.51 -12.38 1.05
CA HIS A 70 -9.29 -11.64 1.28
C HIS A 70 -8.05 -12.52 1.18
N HIS A 71 -6.92 -11.87 0.93
CA HIS A 71 -5.61 -12.48 1.04
C HIS A 71 -4.72 -11.56 1.87
N GLN A 72 -4.12 -12.11 2.92
CA GLN A 72 -3.32 -11.30 3.82
C GLN A 72 -1.84 -11.35 3.43
N VAL A 73 -1.15 -10.22 3.56
CA VAL A 73 0.30 -10.14 3.46
C VAL A 73 0.84 -9.58 4.77
N TRP A 74 1.73 -10.33 5.40
CA TRP A 74 2.34 -9.96 6.67
C TRP A 74 3.83 -9.71 6.48
N ILE A 75 4.30 -8.54 6.92
CA ILE A 75 5.71 -8.15 6.81
C ILE A 75 6.30 -8.15 8.21
N TRP A 76 7.29 -9.01 8.45
CA TRP A 76 7.86 -9.29 9.76
C TRP A 76 9.26 -8.70 9.85
N ASN A 77 9.52 -7.85 10.84
CA ASN A 77 10.88 -7.51 11.21
C ASN A 77 11.45 -8.59 12.13
N ALA A 78 11.96 -9.66 11.53
CA ALA A 78 12.62 -10.77 12.22
C ALA A 78 14.10 -10.46 12.53
N THR A 79 14.41 -9.20 12.83
CA THR A 79 15.75 -8.76 13.24
C THR A 79 15.70 -8.25 14.67
N GLY A 80 16.82 -8.35 15.39
CA GLY A 80 16.94 -7.84 16.76
C GLY A 80 17.02 -6.31 16.88
N ARG A 81 16.63 -5.54 15.84
CA ARG A 81 16.68 -4.07 15.84
C ARG A 81 15.57 -3.46 14.99
N SER A 82 15.27 -2.19 15.24
CA SER A 82 14.30 -1.44 14.43
C SER A 82 14.76 -1.29 12.98
N ARG A 83 13.81 -1.35 12.05
CA ARG A 83 14.01 -1.22 10.61
C ARG A 83 13.04 -0.22 10.02
N GLU A 84 13.57 0.71 9.23
CA GLU A 84 12.77 1.56 8.35
C GLU A 84 12.37 0.74 7.12
N VAL A 85 11.07 0.54 6.96
CA VAL A 85 10.47 -0.23 5.85
C VAL A 85 9.66 0.71 4.99
N THR A 86 9.97 0.80 3.70
CA THR A 86 9.08 1.42 2.72
C THR A 86 8.17 0.34 2.14
N LEU A 87 6.86 0.51 2.30
CA LEU A 87 5.84 -0.36 1.75
C LEU A 87 5.24 0.30 0.50
N GLY A 88 5.30 -0.38 -0.63
CA GLY A 88 4.58 -0.02 -1.86
C GLY A 88 3.49 -1.03 -2.18
N ILE A 89 2.31 -0.55 -2.59
CA ILE A 89 1.20 -1.38 -3.08
C ILE A 89 0.84 -0.90 -4.49
N GLY A 90 0.97 -1.82 -5.45
CA GLY A 90 0.72 -1.58 -6.87
C GLY A 90 0.04 -2.77 -7.54
N GLY A 91 -0.10 -2.71 -8.86
CA GLY A 91 -0.84 -3.70 -9.66
C GLY A 91 0.08 -4.63 -10.44
N ALA A 92 1.30 -4.18 -10.66
CA ALA A 92 2.36 -4.89 -11.36
C ALA A 92 3.72 -4.50 -10.74
N PRO A 93 4.73 -5.37 -10.80
CA PRO A 93 6.05 -5.14 -10.20
C PRO A 93 6.82 -3.98 -10.85
N ASP A 94 6.62 -3.75 -12.15
CA ASP A 94 7.35 -2.74 -12.93
C ASP A 94 6.58 -1.40 -13.07
N GLU A 95 5.49 -1.24 -12.33
CA GLU A 95 4.67 -0.02 -12.32
C GLU A 95 4.86 0.74 -11.01
N GLU A 96 4.70 2.06 -11.07
CA GLU A 96 4.72 2.90 -9.87
C GLU A 96 3.56 2.50 -8.94
N PRO A 97 3.83 2.19 -7.66
CA PRO A 97 2.77 1.83 -6.73
C PRO A 97 1.85 3.04 -6.47
N TRP A 98 0.55 2.80 -6.43
CA TRP A 98 -0.44 3.84 -6.15
C TRP A 98 -0.53 4.18 -4.66
N PHE A 99 0.05 3.35 -3.80
CA PHE A 99 0.22 3.61 -2.38
C PHE A 99 1.67 3.35 -1.99
N ARG A 100 2.31 4.31 -1.33
CA ARG A 100 3.65 4.17 -0.79
C ARG A 100 3.75 4.89 0.55
N GLU A 101 4.11 4.15 1.60
CA GLU A 101 4.24 4.66 2.97
C GLU A 101 5.52 4.13 3.61
N ARG A 102 6.02 4.82 4.63
CA ARG A 102 7.20 4.37 5.40
C ARG A 102 6.81 4.08 6.84
N TYR A 103 7.33 2.97 7.35
CA TYR A 103 7.09 2.52 8.71
C TYR A 103 8.40 2.22 9.41
N ALA A 104 8.54 2.74 10.63
CA ALA A 104 9.52 2.26 11.59
C ALA A 104 8.96 0.99 12.26
N LEU A 105 9.47 -0.19 11.90
CA LEU A 105 9.13 -1.44 12.55
C LEU A 105 10.16 -1.72 13.62
N ASP A 106 9.73 -1.76 14.88
CA ASP A 106 10.58 -2.21 15.98
C ASP A 106 11.06 -3.65 15.78
N ALA A 107 12.06 -4.06 16.56
CA ALA A 107 12.49 -5.45 16.61
C ALA A 107 11.29 -6.34 16.96
N ASP A 108 11.15 -7.46 16.26
CA ASP A 108 10.04 -8.40 16.44
C ASP A 108 8.65 -7.71 16.32
N ALA A 109 8.51 -6.74 15.42
CA ALA A 109 7.22 -6.14 15.06
C ALA A 109 6.81 -6.54 13.64
N ASN A 110 5.53 -6.40 13.32
CA ASN A 110 5.03 -6.64 11.96
C ASN A 110 4.12 -5.53 11.42
N LEU A 111 3.92 -5.55 10.11
CA LEU A 111 2.82 -4.87 9.43
C LEU A 111 1.85 -5.93 8.90
N ALA A 112 0.56 -5.68 9.05
CA ALA A 112 -0.49 -6.51 8.46
C ALA A 112 -1.13 -5.79 7.28
N ILE A 113 -1.29 -6.47 6.15
CA ILE A 113 -1.98 -5.95 4.97
C ILE A 113 -3.09 -6.93 4.63
N ASP A 114 -4.34 -6.48 4.78
CA ASP A 114 -5.54 -7.23 4.45
C ASP A 114 -6.05 -6.80 3.06
N LEU A 115 -5.69 -7.57 2.03
CA LEU A 115 -6.16 -7.32 0.67
C LEU A 115 -7.58 -7.86 0.56
N ARG A 116 -8.58 -6.99 0.43
CA ARG A 116 -10.02 -7.35 0.45
C ARG A 116 -10.69 -7.28 -0.92
N GLU A 117 -10.02 -6.71 -1.91
CA GLU A 117 -10.53 -6.65 -3.28
C GLU A 117 -9.81 -7.65 -4.17
N SER A 118 -10.54 -8.61 -4.73
CA SER A 118 -9.96 -9.66 -5.58
C SER A 118 -9.36 -9.09 -6.88
N ARG A 119 -8.04 -8.89 -6.92
CA ARG A 119 -7.29 -8.45 -8.10
C ARG A 119 -5.83 -8.91 -8.05
N LYS A 120 -5.02 -8.50 -9.03
CA LYS A 120 -3.57 -8.64 -8.95
C LYS A 120 -2.99 -7.51 -8.11
N TYR A 121 -2.04 -7.85 -7.26
CA TYR A 121 -1.24 -6.90 -6.50
C TYR A 121 0.24 -7.21 -6.65
N ALA A 122 1.05 -6.15 -6.63
CA ALA A 122 2.48 -6.21 -6.39
C ALA A 122 2.77 -5.42 -5.11
N ILE A 123 3.24 -6.12 -4.08
CA ILE A 123 3.59 -5.54 -2.78
C ILE A 123 5.12 -5.43 -2.72
N ALA A 124 5.63 -4.21 -2.78
CA ALA A 124 7.04 -3.92 -2.65
C ALA A 124 7.41 -3.64 -1.20
N VAL A 125 8.41 -4.33 -0.68
CA VAL A 125 8.98 -4.14 0.65
C VAL A 125 10.44 -3.75 0.48
N GLU A 126 10.80 -2.55 0.90
CA GLU A 126 12.15 -2.00 0.76
C GLU A 126 12.75 -1.72 2.14
N VAL A 127 14.00 -2.14 2.34
CA VAL A 127 14.78 -1.89 3.56
C VAL A 127 16.21 -1.54 3.16
N GLY A 128 16.56 -0.26 3.24
CA GLY A 128 17.84 0.25 2.74
C GLY A 128 17.92 0.14 1.23
N ASP A 129 18.90 -0.60 0.73
CA ASP A 129 19.14 -0.88 -0.70
C ASP A 129 18.51 -2.21 -1.18
N ARG A 130 17.91 -2.97 -0.27
CA ARG A 130 17.28 -4.27 -0.58
C ARG A 130 15.79 -4.09 -0.84
N GLN A 131 15.27 -4.85 -1.80
CA GLN A 131 13.86 -4.88 -2.15
C GLN A 131 13.37 -6.32 -2.30
N LYS A 132 12.15 -6.57 -1.85
CA LYS A 132 11.37 -7.79 -2.13
C LYS A 132 10.03 -7.38 -2.73
N ILE A 133 9.64 -8.03 -3.83
CA ILE A 133 8.30 -7.87 -4.40
C ILE A 133 7.52 -9.17 -4.20
N VAL A 134 6.33 -9.07 -3.63
CA VAL A 134 5.35 -10.15 -3.52
C VAL A 134 4.23 -9.90 -4.51
N GLU A 135 4.04 -10.82 -5.44
CA GLU A 135 2.90 -10.80 -6.35
C GLU A 135 1.76 -11.64 -5.79
N VAL A 136 0.60 -11.02 -5.58
CA VAL A 136 -0.64 -11.71 -5.19
C VAL A 136 -1.55 -11.80 -6.41
N ARG A 137 -1.92 -13.02 -6.78
CA ARG A 137 -2.77 -13.30 -7.93
C ARG A 137 -4.24 -13.27 -7.53
N LYS A 138 -5.11 -12.91 -8.48
CA LYS A 138 -6.57 -12.96 -8.30
C LYS A 138 -7.08 -14.32 -7.80
N SER A 139 -6.44 -15.41 -8.21
CA SER A 139 -6.81 -16.78 -7.79
C SER A 139 -6.54 -17.09 -6.32
N GLN A 140 -5.82 -16.24 -5.59
CA GLN A 140 -5.58 -16.39 -4.15
C GLN A 140 -6.71 -15.78 -3.30
N PHE A 141 -7.66 -15.09 -3.94
CA PHE A 141 -8.89 -14.60 -3.30
C PHE A 141 -9.98 -15.64 -3.54
N ASP A 142 -9.91 -16.74 -2.83
CA ASP A 142 -10.90 -17.81 -2.88
C ASP A 142 -11.57 -17.98 -1.52
N CYS A 143 -12.19 -19.13 -1.27
CA CYS A 143 -12.85 -19.39 0.01
C CYS A 143 -11.89 -19.85 1.12
N ASN A 144 -10.62 -20.09 0.79
CA ASN A 144 -9.62 -20.58 1.73
C ASN A 144 -8.99 -19.42 2.50
N ASP A 145 -8.76 -19.65 3.79
CA ASP A 145 -7.86 -18.79 4.54
C ASP A 145 -6.45 -18.95 3.97
N SER A 146 -5.84 -17.82 3.60
CA SER A 146 -4.50 -17.79 3.01
C SER A 146 -3.77 -16.51 3.38
N ALA A 147 -2.45 -16.65 3.56
CA ALA A 147 -1.57 -15.55 3.90
C ALA A 147 -0.19 -15.72 3.27
N THR A 148 0.43 -14.60 2.91
CA THR A 148 1.83 -14.54 2.50
C THR A 148 2.65 -13.83 3.57
N ASP A 149 3.69 -14.48 4.06
CA ASP A 149 4.68 -13.85 4.93
C ASP A 149 5.84 -13.30 4.12
N VAL A 150 6.34 -12.15 4.57
CA VAL A 150 7.61 -11.56 4.15
C VAL A 150 8.46 -11.38 5.40
N ALA A 151 9.55 -12.14 5.53
CA ALA A 151 10.48 -11.98 6.65
C ALA A 151 11.64 -11.07 6.24
N ILE A 152 11.82 -9.99 7.00
CA ILE A 152 13.01 -9.14 6.92
C ILE A 152 14.04 -9.71 7.90
N ARG A 153 15.15 -10.20 7.35
CA ARG A 153 16.33 -10.65 8.11
C ARG A 153 17.49 -9.67 7.87
N ASP A 154 18.57 -9.87 8.62
CA ASP A 154 19.71 -8.93 8.61
C ASP A 154 20.40 -8.84 7.25
N ASP A 155 20.49 -9.95 6.53
CA ASP A 155 21.18 -10.13 5.26
C ASP A 155 20.21 -10.35 4.08
N GLU A 156 19.08 -11.00 4.30
CA GLU A 156 18.08 -11.25 3.23
C GLU A 156 16.63 -10.87 3.57
N MET A 157 15.78 -10.95 2.54
CA MET A 157 14.31 -10.92 2.67
C MET A 157 13.72 -12.13 1.94
N GLU A 158 12.96 -12.93 2.67
CA GLU A 158 12.30 -14.13 2.14
C GLU A 158 10.77 -13.98 2.20
N SER A 159 10.07 -14.74 1.37
CA SER A 159 8.60 -14.73 1.36
C SER A 159 8.03 -16.10 1.08
N GLN A 160 6.98 -16.50 1.81
CA GLN A 160 6.28 -17.76 1.58
C GLN A 160 4.77 -17.58 1.77
N THR A 161 3.99 -18.32 0.98
CA THR A 161 2.53 -18.33 1.06
C THR A 161 2.05 -19.64 1.62
N ILE A 162 1.08 -19.58 2.52
CA ILE A 162 0.33 -20.73 3.02
C ILE A 162 -1.15 -20.52 2.76
N SER A 163 -1.86 -21.62 2.47
CA SER A 163 -3.30 -21.62 2.27
C SER A 163 -3.89 -22.88 2.88
N THR A 164 -5.08 -22.78 3.43
CA THR A 164 -5.90 -23.96 3.72
C THR A 164 -6.37 -24.61 2.42
N ALA A 165 -6.68 -25.90 2.48
CA ALA A 165 -7.27 -26.63 1.36
C ALA A 165 -8.68 -27.06 1.75
N MET A 166 -9.63 -26.13 1.67
CA MET A 166 -11.05 -26.43 1.72
C MET A 166 -11.58 -26.61 0.30
N GLY A 167 -12.49 -27.55 0.11
CA GLY A 167 -13.24 -27.62 -1.15
C GLY A 167 -14.13 -26.40 -1.25
N CYS A 168 -13.72 -25.38 -2.02
CA CYS A 168 -14.59 -24.26 -2.33
C CYS A 168 -15.79 -24.78 -3.11
N GLY A 169 -16.92 -24.93 -2.42
CA GLY A 169 -18.18 -25.36 -3.02
C GLY A 169 -18.51 -24.41 -4.16
N GLY A 170 -18.39 -24.88 -5.40
CA GLY A 170 -18.86 -24.15 -6.56
C GLY A 170 -20.37 -24.02 -6.46
N GLY A 171 -20.87 -22.78 -6.41
CA GLY A 171 -22.24 -22.54 -6.80
C GLY A 171 -22.37 -22.99 -8.26
N PHE A 172 -23.12 -24.07 -8.49
CA PHE A 172 -23.64 -24.43 -9.81
C PHE A 172 -24.73 -23.44 -10.23
#